data_AF-K7SA28-F1
#
_entry.id   AF-K7SA28-F1
#
_cell.length_a   1.000
_cell.length_b   1.000
_cell.length_c   1.000
_cell.angle_alpha   90.00
_cell.angle_beta   90.00
_cell.angle_gamma   90.00
#
_symmetry.space_group_name_H-M   'P 1'
#
loop_
_entity.id
_entity.type
_entity.pdbx_description
1 polymer ?
#
loop_
_entity_poly.entity_id
_entity_poly.type
_entity_poly.pdbx_seq_one_letter_code
_entity_poly.pdbx_strand_id
1 'polypeptide(L)' 'KDKNYNYFWVRCAKLICVTLFAVHCAGCFYYLLAARYHDPKRTWIGAQMGDDFEEQSLWLIYVTTIYWSITTL' A
#
# COMPACT_ATOMS: atom_id res chain seq x y z
N LYS A 1 16.15 -19.46 -21.38
CA LYS A 1 15.50 -18.34 -22.10
C LYS A 1 14.58 -18.96 -23.14
N ASP A 2 13.35 -19.22 -22.74
CA ASP A 2 12.35 -19.86 -23.60
C ASP A 2 12.07 -18.99 -24.83
N LYS A 3 12.16 -19.59 -26.01
CA LYS A 3 12.02 -18.90 -27.30
C LYS A 3 10.56 -18.54 -27.63
N ASN A 4 9.62 -19.11 -26.89
CA ASN A 4 8.18 -18.90 -27.08
C ASN A 4 7.62 -17.68 -26.33
N TYR A 5 8.41 -17.03 -25.47
CA TYR A 5 7.97 -15.87 -24.69
C TYR A 5 8.70 -14.61 -25.10
N ASN A 6 7.96 -13.52 -25.27
CA ASN A 6 8.56 -12.22 -25.56
C ASN A 6 9.33 -11.73 -24.32
N TYR A 7 10.66 -11.68 -24.45
CA TYR A 7 11.57 -11.30 -23.38
C TYR A 7 11.26 -9.92 -22.78
N PHE A 8 10.77 -8.98 -23.60
CA PHE A 8 10.34 -7.67 -23.14
C PHE A 8 9.15 -7.76 -22.18
N TRP A 9 8.12 -8.54 -22.56
CA TRP A 9 6.93 -8.75 -21.74
C TRP A 9 7.23 -9.45 -20.42
N VAL A 10 8.09 -10.47 -20.43
CA VAL A 10 8.51 -11.15 -19.19
C VAL A 10 9.22 -10.18 -18.26
N ARG A 11 10.04 -9.27 -18.80
CA ARG A 11 10.71 -8.24 -18.00
C ARG A 11 9.73 -7.21 -17.44
N CYS A 12 8.79 -6.72 -18.25
CA CYS A 12 7.74 -5.80 -17.80
C CYS A 12 6.86 -6.44 -16.72
N ALA A 13 6.39 -7.67 -16.93
CA ALA A 13 5.59 -8.41 -15.95
C ALA A 13 6.35 -8.58 -14.63
N LYS A 14 7.64 -8.95 -14.69
CA LYS A 14 8.47 -9.06 -13.48
C LYS A 14 8.58 -7.72 -12.73
N LEU A 15 8.78 -6.62 -13.45
CA LEU A 15 8.85 -5.29 -12.84
C LEU A 15 7.52 -4.90 -12.18
N ILE A 16 6.39 -5.11 -12.86
CA ILE A 16 5.05 -4.86 -12.32
C ILE A 16 4.78 -5.69 -11.08
N CYS A 17 5.13 -6.98 -11.08
CA CYS A 17 4.98 -7.83 -9.91
C CYS A 17 5.81 -7.33 -8.72
N VAL A 18 7.04 -6.88 -8.97
CA VAL A 18 7.92 -6.34 -7.91
C VAL A 18 7.36 -5.03 -7.35
N THR A 19 6.88 -4.12 -8.20
CA THR A 19 6.31 -2.85 -7.73
C THR A 19 5.00 -3.06 -6.96
N LEU A 20 4.10 -3.92 -7.44
CA LEU A 20 2.86 -4.26 -6.73
C LEU A 20 3.15 -4.88 -5.36
N PHE A 21 4.14 -5.78 -5.27
CA PHE A 21 4.54 -6.39 -4.01
C PHE A 21 5.13 -5.33 -3.04
N ALA A 22 6.02 -4.47 -3.54
CA ALA A 22 6.63 -3.42 -2.72
C ALA A 22 5.57 -2.45 -2.16
N VAL A 23 4.65 -1.99 -3.01
CA VAL A 23 3.53 -1.12 -2.63
C VAL A 23 2.64 -1.79 -1.59
N HIS A 24 2.26 -3.06 -1.81
CA HIS A 24 1.39 -3.77 -0.86
C HIS A 24 2.07 -3.96 0.50
N CYS A 25 3.34 -4.37 0.51
CA CYS A 25 4.11 -4.51 1.73
C CYS A 25 4.21 -3.17 2.48
N ALA A 26 4.59 -2.09 1.80
CA ALA A 26 4.69 -0.77 2.41
C ALA A 26 3.34 -0.23 2.92
N GLY A 27 2.25 -0.39 2.16
CA GLY A 27 0.89 -0.06 2.60
C GLY A 27 0.48 -0.80 3.88
N CYS A 28 0.74 -2.10 3.96
CA CYS A 28 0.49 -2.89 5.17
C CYS A 28 1.35 -2.44 6.37
N PHE A 29 2.61 -2.05 6.13
CA PHE A 29 3.46 -1.48 7.19
C PHE A 29 2.93 -0.12 7.68
N TYR A 30 2.48 0.76 6.77
CA TYR A 30 1.89 2.04 7.15
C TYR A 30 0.60 1.89 7.95
N TYR A 31 -0.25 0.91 7.60
CA TYR A 31 -1.43 0.56 8.37
C TYR A 31 -1.05 0.06 9.78
N LEU A 32 -0.10 -0.88 9.87
CA LEU A 32 0.33 -1.42 11.16
C LEU A 32 0.94 -0.34 12.06
N LEU A 33 1.74 0.57 11.49
CA LEU A 33 2.32 1.68 12.22
C LEU A 33 1.23 2.61 12.78
N ALA A 34 0.21 2.92 11.98
CA ALA A 34 -0.91 3.74 12.42
C ALA A 34 -1.74 3.05 13.50
N ALA A 35 -2.05 1.75 13.34
CA ALA A 35 -2.83 0.97 14.30
C ALA A 35 -2.10 0.72 15.63
N ARG A 36 -0.76 0.79 15.65
CA ARG A 36 0.05 0.61 16.87
C ARG A 36 0.40 1.93 17.56
N TYR A 37 0.06 3.07 16.95
CA TYR A 37 0.35 4.37 17.52
C TYR A 37 -0.65 4.71 18.62
N HIS A 38 -0.18 5.29 19.74
CA HIS A 38 -1.02 5.53 20.91
C HIS A 38 -2.10 6.60 20.68
N ASP A 39 -1.79 7.63 19.88
CA ASP A 39 -2.70 8.72 19.55
C ASP A 39 -3.20 8.60 18.09
N PRO A 40 -4.40 8.05 17.83
CA PRO A 40 -4.92 7.88 16.47
C PRO A 40 -4.98 9.21 15.69
N LYS A 41 -5.22 10.34 16.37
CA LYS A 41 -5.21 11.72 15.82
C LYS A 41 -3.88 12.18 15.23
N ARG A 42 -2.76 11.66 15.74
CA ARG A 42 -1.41 12.12 15.34
C ARG A 42 -0.79 11.22 14.27
N THR A 43 -1.59 10.35 13.67
CA THR A 43 -1.19 9.52 12.53
C THR A 43 -1.51 10.22 11.22
N TRP A 44 -0.79 9.86 10.16
CA TRP A 44 -1.03 10.38 8.81
C TRP A 44 -2.46 10.06 8.32
N ILE A 45 -3.01 8.92 8.74
CA ILE A 45 -4.37 8.49 8.37
C ILE A 45 -5.44 9.17 9.21
N GLY A 46 -5.22 9.33 10.52
CA GLY A 46 -6.13 10.06 11.41
C GLY A 46 -6.21 11.55 11.08
N ALA A 47 -5.13 12.14 10.57
CA ALA A 47 -5.12 13.50 10.06
C ALA A 47 -5.96 13.68 8.77
N GLN A 48 -6.14 12.62 7.97
CA GLN A 48 -6.92 12.66 6.72
C GLN A 48 -8.37 12.18 6.90
N MET A 49 -8.62 11.15 7.71
CA MET A 49 -9.94 10.51 7.87
C MET A 49 -10.65 10.87 9.18
N GLY A 50 -9.99 11.57 10.10
CA GLY A 50 -10.53 11.87 11.42
C GLY A 50 -10.17 10.80 12.46
N ASP A 51 -10.62 11.04 13.70
CA ASP A 51 -10.35 10.20 14.86
C ASP A 51 -10.85 8.76 14.73
N ASP A 52 -12.01 8.58 14.09
CA ASP A 52 -12.74 7.31 14.05
C ASP A 52 -12.37 6.48 12.81
N PHE A 53 -11.11 6.51 12.37
CA PHE A 53 -10.69 5.70 11.22
C PHE A 53 -10.81 4.20 11.50
N GLU A 54 -10.83 3.77 12.76
CA GLU A 54 -11.08 2.38 13.14
C GLU A 54 -12.54 1.95 12.94
N GLU A 55 -13.48 2.90 12.96
CA GLU A 55 -14.91 2.64 12.67
C GLU A 55 -15.21 2.64 11.15
N GLN A 56 -14.26 3.11 10.34
CA GLN A 56 -14.35 3.09 8.88
C GLN A 56 -14.20 1.67 8.33
N SER A 57 -14.72 1.45 7.13
CA SER A 57 -14.56 0.16 6.45
C SER A 57 -13.08 -0.15 6.22
N LEU A 58 -12.67 -1.39 6.51
CA LEU A 58 -11.31 -1.89 6.24
C LEU A 58 -10.87 -1.67 4.79
N TRP A 59 -11.83 -1.71 3.85
CA TRP A 59 -11.58 -1.43 2.44
C TRP A 59 -11.12 0.02 2.20
N LEU A 60 -11.78 1.00 2.81
CA LEU A 60 -11.42 2.42 2.67
C LEU A 60 -10.02 2.69 3.22
N ILE A 61 -9.72 2.11 4.38
CA ILE A 61 -8.41 2.20 5.03
C ILE A 61 -7.33 1.53 4.16
N TYR A 62 -7.63 0.36 3.60
CA TYR A 62 -6.75 -0.36 2.68
C TYR A 62 -6.46 0.45 1.40
N VAL A 63 -7.48 1.01 0.75
CA VAL A 63 -7.29 1.83 -0.45
C VAL A 63 -6.44 3.07 -0.14
N THR A 64 -6.65 3.68 1.03
CA THR A 64 -5.92 4.89 1.44
C THR A 64 -4.46 4.62 1.77
N THR A 65 -4.17 3.53 2.49
CA THR A 65 -2.80 3.09 2.80
C THR A 65 -2.02 2.68 1.55
N ILE A 66 -2.68 2.00 0.61
CA ILE A 66 -2.09 1.67 -0.70
C ILE A 66 -1.88 2.92 -1.54
N TYR A 67 -2.83 3.85 -1.58
CA TYR A 67 -2.69 5.12 -2.29
C TYR A 67 -1.47 5.90 -1.78
N TRP A 68 -1.33 6.03 -0.45
CA TRP A 68 -0.16 6.65 0.17
C TRP A 68 1.14 5.94 -0.13
N SER A 69 1.12 4.61 -0.16
CA SER A 69 2.30 3.83 -0.52
C SER A 69 2.71 3.99 -1.97
N ILE A 70 1.77 4.19 -2.91
CA ILE A 70 2.09 4.39 -4.32
C ILE A 70 2.63 5.80 -4.57
N THR A 71 2.04 6.82 -3.95
CA THR A 71 2.47 8.21 -4.15
C THR A 71 3.84 8.52 -3.57
N THR A 72 4.32 7.69 -2.64
CA THR A 72 5.63 7.80 -2.00
C THR A 72 6.68 6.80 -2.54
N LEU A 73 6.29 5.85 -3.41
CA LEU A 73 7.19 4.87 -4.04
C LEU A 73 8.08 5.50 -5.12
#